data_AF-A0AA86U744-F1
#
_entry.id   AF-A0AA86U744-F1
#
_cell.length_a   1.000
_cell.length_b   1.000
_cell.length_c   1.000
_cell.angle_alpha   90.00
_cell.angle_beta   90.00
_cell.angle_gamma   90.00
#
_symmetry.space_group_name_H-M   'P 1'
#
loop_
_entity.id
_entity.type
_entity.pdbx_description
1 polymer ?
#
loop_
_entity_poly.entity_id
_entity_poly.type
_entity_poly.pdbx_seq_one_letter_code
_entity_poly.pdbx_strand_id
1 'polypeptide(L)'
;MADHLTSVADEQQTTATLNQVDAILAVEVFTDAFNKFQLLDELAPDLSQHKDAITVYVGKEIERIIRRQEELESEFQLNIQRRDEAISLGEERKTIKHLNDQVQELAQRIQDSTKELCRNLKENPSVSENLVKTQTHRSDYKILVQNALQEFKQKNSYYELEHQISSQFSILQEHDDLQKREKQARKEVEELQNEIKKKKEQHEEFMNKNLKDLSQQKEDLQFEKERVRECLNLLQTELKAGSDEMKRIREAELNIQHEKLNNLIKQTTLQQKSDEILLQNIQKQTEEMSKTATEWNQKKDYTIKLLENEKSQLEKERQDKADEIKKLEDLCNRNKAEKKQWEENQAFQLRMKNATLEARKMRMEISRAYVQATFVESLCVTKKKKGKGKK
;
A
#
# COMPACT_ATOMS: atom_id res chain seq x y z
N MET A 1 -80.68 -33.95 -19.40
CA MET A 1 -81.62 -33.63 -18.31
C MET A 1 -82.07 -32.18 -18.47
N ALA A 2 -82.64 -31.93 -19.65
CA ALA A 2 -83.55 -30.84 -19.94
C ALA A 2 -84.96 -31.44 -19.81
N ASP A 3 -85.97 -30.59 -19.69
CA ASP A 3 -87.39 -30.90 -19.43
C ASP A 3 -87.77 -30.91 -17.94
N HIS A 4 -88.01 -29.72 -17.39
CA HIS A 4 -89.13 -29.42 -16.47
C HIS A 4 -89.06 -27.99 -15.90
N LEU A 5 -89.11 -26.93 -16.73
CA LEU A 5 -89.30 -25.56 -16.23
C LEU A 5 -90.08 -24.64 -17.20
N THR A 6 -91.11 -25.18 -17.86
CA THR A 6 -91.99 -24.39 -18.75
C THR A 6 -93.45 -24.76 -18.54
N SER A 7 -93.96 -24.64 -17.32
CA SER A 7 -95.40 -24.84 -17.02
C SER A 7 -95.86 -24.20 -15.71
N VAL A 8 -95.58 -22.91 -15.47
CA VAL A 8 -96.21 -22.16 -14.34
C VAL A 8 -96.46 -20.68 -14.68
N ALA A 9 -96.45 -20.26 -15.95
CA ALA A 9 -96.62 -18.83 -16.28
C ALA A 9 -98.06 -18.40 -16.62
N ASP A 10 -99.04 -19.31 -16.60
CA ASP A 10 -100.40 -19.04 -17.11
C ASP A 10 -101.53 -19.16 -16.07
N GLU A 11 -101.22 -19.35 -14.78
CA GLU A 11 -102.23 -19.47 -13.74
C GLU A 11 -102.05 -18.41 -12.65
N GLN A 12 -102.25 -17.14 -13.02
CA GLN A 12 -102.66 -16.05 -12.10
C GLN A 12 -102.93 -14.74 -12.87
N GLN A 13 -103.69 -14.79 -13.98
CA GLN A 13 -104.52 -13.62 -14.34
C GLN A 13 -105.74 -13.63 -13.41
N THR A 14 -105.51 -13.36 -12.13
CA THR A 14 -106.57 -13.04 -11.19
C THR A 14 -107.31 -11.84 -11.76
N THR A 15 -108.61 -12.00 -11.91
CA THR A 15 -109.52 -11.09 -12.58
C THR A 15 -109.39 -9.66 -12.04
N ALA A 16 -108.64 -8.81 -12.76
CA ALA A 16 -108.58 -7.38 -12.53
C ALA A 16 -109.88 -6.68 -12.96
N THR A 17 -111.03 -7.30 -12.69
CA THR A 17 -112.37 -6.84 -13.04
C THR A 17 -113.18 -6.71 -11.75
N LEU A 18 -113.70 -5.52 -11.50
CA LEU A 18 -114.51 -5.21 -10.34
C LEU A 18 -115.97 -5.58 -10.57
N ASN A 19 -116.66 -5.99 -9.51
CA ASN A 19 -118.12 -6.07 -9.53
C ASN A 19 -118.70 -4.65 -9.70
N GLN A 20 -119.90 -4.53 -10.26
CA GLN A 20 -120.52 -3.24 -10.58
C GLN A 20 -120.67 -2.33 -9.35
N VAL A 21 -120.98 -2.89 -8.18
CA VAL A 21 -121.07 -2.14 -6.92
C VAL A 21 -119.69 -1.61 -6.50
N ASP A 22 -118.66 -2.43 -6.59
CA ASP A 22 -117.28 -2.06 -6.24
C ASP A 22 -116.69 -1.03 -7.22
N ALA A 23 -117.03 -1.14 -8.50
CA ALA A 23 -116.66 -0.15 -9.52
C ALA A 23 -117.30 1.22 -9.23
N ILE A 24 -118.58 1.26 -8.85
CA ILE A 24 -119.26 2.52 -8.46
C ILE A 24 -118.62 3.13 -7.21
N LEU A 25 -118.33 2.31 -6.19
CA LEU A 25 -117.65 2.77 -4.98
C LEU A 25 -116.24 3.29 -5.28
N ALA A 26 -115.47 2.58 -6.11
CA ALA A 26 -114.14 3.00 -6.53
C ALA A 26 -114.20 4.32 -7.32
N VAL A 27 -115.16 4.48 -8.22
CA VAL A 27 -115.37 5.74 -8.95
C VAL A 27 -115.63 6.90 -7.99
N GLU A 28 -116.50 6.72 -6.99
CA GLU A 28 -116.81 7.78 -6.02
C GLU A 28 -115.57 8.18 -5.19
N VAL A 29 -114.85 7.18 -4.66
CA VAL A 29 -113.63 7.41 -3.86
C VAL A 29 -112.53 8.09 -4.67
N PHE A 30 -112.28 7.63 -5.91
CA PHE A 30 -111.28 8.24 -6.77
C PHE A 30 -111.71 9.61 -7.29
N THR A 31 -113.01 9.86 -7.45
CA THR A 31 -113.54 11.19 -7.78
C THR A 31 -113.30 12.16 -6.63
N ASP A 32 -113.59 11.76 -5.39
CA ASP A 32 -113.28 12.56 -4.19
C ASP A 32 -111.77 12.81 -4.05
N ALA A 33 -110.93 11.79 -4.26
CA ALA A 33 -109.48 11.94 -4.26
C ALA A 33 -108.98 12.93 -5.34
N PHE A 34 -109.52 12.82 -6.56
CA PHE A 34 -109.19 13.73 -7.65
C PHE A 34 -109.62 15.18 -7.35
N ASN A 35 -110.81 15.38 -6.79
CA ASN A 35 -111.29 16.69 -6.36
C ASN A 35 -110.41 17.29 -5.25
N LYS A 36 -109.93 16.47 -4.32
CA LYS A 36 -108.95 16.90 -3.31
C LYS A 36 -107.61 17.31 -3.93
N PHE A 37 -107.13 16.60 -4.97
CA PHE A 37 -105.94 17.03 -5.70
C PHE A 37 -106.16 18.35 -6.45
N GLN A 38 -107.34 18.57 -7.03
CA GLN A 38 -107.69 19.87 -7.64
C GLN A 38 -107.70 20.99 -6.61
N LEU A 39 -108.31 20.77 -5.44
CA LEU A 39 -108.29 21.73 -4.34
C LEU A 39 -106.87 22.02 -3.87
N LEU A 40 -106.01 21.00 -3.80
CA LEU A 40 -104.60 21.19 -3.46
C LEU A 40 -103.83 21.99 -4.52
N ASP A 41 -104.19 21.89 -5.81
CA ASP A 41 -103.63 22.74 -6.86
C ASP A 41 -104.11 24.19 -6.74
N GLU A 42 -105.36 24.42 -6.35
CA GLU A 42 -105.91 25.75 -6.09
C GLU A 42 -105.33 26.42 -4.83
N LEU A 43 -105.05 25.62 -3.79
CA LEU A 43 -104.43 26.08 -2.54
C LEU A 43 -102.90 26.17 -2.64
N ALA A 44 -102.29 25.57 -3.65
CA ALA A 44 -100.84 25.61 -3.81
C ALA A 44 -100.39 27.02 -4.13
N PRO A 45 -99.36 27.54 -3.43
CA PRO A 45 -98.78 28.83 -3.79
C PRO A 45 -98.20 28.76 -5.20
N ASP A 46 -98.32 29.85 -5.95
CA ASP A 46 -97.69 29.98 -7.27
C ASP A 46 -96.17 29.76 -7.13
N LEU A 47 -95.70 28.65 -7.72
CA LEU A 47 -94.30 28.22 -7.68
C LEU A 47 -93.35 29.32 -8.12
N SER A 48 -93.77 30.19 -9.05
CA SER A 48 -92.95 31.29 -9.54
C SER A 48 -92.75 32.37 -8.47
N GLN A 49 -93.82 32.77 -7.77
CA GLN A 49 -93.76 33.82 -6.75
C GLN A 49 -92.97 33.36 -5.51
N HIS A 50 -93.13 32.09 -5.13
CA HIS A 50 -92.46 31.55 -3.95
C HIS A 50 -90.98 31.23 -4.20
N LYS A 51 -90.62 30.86 -5.44
CA LYS A 51 -89.22 30.69 -5.88
C LYS A 51 -88.46 32.01 -5.81
N ASP A 52 -89.06 33.10 -6.29
CA ASP A 52 -88.44 34.42 -6.28
C ASP A 52 -88.25 34.94 -4.85
N ALA A 53 -89.26 34.78 -3.98
CA ALA A 53 -89.17 35.20 -2.58
C ALA A 53 -88.07 34.47 -1.79
N ILE A 54 -87.95 33.15 -1.94
CA ILE A 54 -86.92 32.35 -1.25
C ILE A 54 -85.53 32.66 -1.81
N THR A 55 -85.39 32.77 -3.14
CA THR A 55 -84.12 33.11 -3.79
C THR A 55 -83.63 34.49 -3.35
N VAL A 56 -84.52 35.47 -3.24
CA VAL A 56 -84.19 36.83 -2.76
C VAL A 56 -83.80 36.82 -1.29
N TYR A 57 -84.49 36.06 -0.44
CA TYR A 57 -84.14 35.97 0.99
C TYR A 57 -82.76 35.34 1.20
N VAL A 58 -82.49 34.24 0.50
CA VAL A 58 -81.20 33.54 0.54
C VAL A 58 -80.10 34.42 -0.04
N GLY A 59 -80.36 35.13 -1.13
CA GLY A 59 -79.42 36.09 -1.72
C GLY A 59 -79.00 37.17 -0.74
N LYS A 60 -79.95 37.73 0.03
CA LYS A 60 -79.67 38.71 1.09
C LYS A 60 -78.84 38.13 2.23
N GLU A 61 -79.07 36.88 2.61
CA GLU A 61 -78.31 36.22 3.68
C GLU A 61 -76.88 35.91 3.25
N ILE A 62 -76.69 35.43 2.01
CA ILE A 62 -75.36 35.25 1.41
C ILE A 62 -74.63 36.60 1.34
N GLU A 63 -75.30 37.66 0.89
CA GLU A 63 -74.73 39.00 0.83
C GLU A 63 -74.32 39.52 2.22
N ARG A 64 -75.11 39.23 3.26
CA ARG A 64 -74.76 39.54 4.65
C ARG A 64 -73.51 38.80 5.12
N ILE A 65 -73.39 37.51 4.80
CA ILE A 65 -72.23 36.69 5.18
C ILE A 65 -70.97 37.18 4.43
N ILE A 66 -71.08 37.51 3.14
CA ILE A 66 -69.97 38.05 2.35
C ILE A 66 -69.47 39.37 2.94
N ARG A 67 -70.37 40.32 3.24
CA ARG A 67 -69.97 41.60 3.86
C ARG A 67 -69.27 41.39 5.20
N ARG A 68 -69.78 40.47 6.03
CA ARG A 68 -69.14 40.11 7.30
C ARG A 68 -67.76 39.47 7.11
N GLN A 69 -67.57 38.68 6.05
CA GLN A 69 -66.27 38.11 5.70
C GLN A 69 -65.29 39.21 5.26
N GLU A 70 -65.72 40.14 4.41
CA GLU A 70 -64.91 41.29 3.98
C GLU A 70 -64.48 42.17 5.17
N GLU A 71 -65.38 42.39 6.14
CA GLU A 71 -65.07 43.09 7.39
C GLU A 71 -63.99 42.35 8.20
N LEU A 72 -64.13 41.04 8.39
CA LEU A 72 -63.15 40.21 9.11
C LEU A 72 -61.79 40.17 8.38
N GLU A 73 -61.77 40.13 7.05
CA GLU A 73 -60.55 40.18 6.25
C GLU A 73 -59.84 41.53 6.38
N SER A 74 -60.60 42.63 6.40
CA SER A 74 -60.06 43.97 6.65
C SER A 74 -59.44 44.09 8.05
N GLU A 75 -60.13 43.60 9.08
CA GLU A 75 -59.62 43.55 10.45
C GLU A 75 -58.37 42.67 10.56
N PHE A 76 -58.33 41.54 9.86
CA PHE A 76 -57.19 40.64 9.82
C PHE A 76 -55.95 41.29 9.19
N GLN A 77 -56.11 41.97 8.05
CA GLN A 77 -55.03 42.71 7.40
C GLN A 77 -54.46 43.81 8.32
N LEU A 78 -55.33 44.56 9.00
CA LEU A 78 -54.91 45.59 9.95
C LEU A 78 -54.11 45.00 11.12
N ASN A 79 -54.53 43.85 11.67
CA ASN A 79 -53.82 43.19 12.76
C ASN A 79 -52.47 42.58 12.33
N ILE A 80 -52.36 42.10 11.09
CA ILE A 80 -51.08 41.70 10.50
C ILE A 80 -50.14 42.91 10.39
N GLN A 81 -50.62 44.04 9.86
CA GLN A 81 -49.80 45.25 9.75
C GLN A 81 -49.29 45.70 11.13
N ARG A 82 -50.17 45.76 12.14
CA ARG A 82 -49.79 46.09 13.53
C ARG A 82 -48.77 45.11 14.11
N ARG A 83 -48.91 43.82 13.83
CA ARG A 83 -47.95 42.79 14.25
C ARG A 83 -46.58 43.02 13.60
N ASP A 84 -46.56 43.26 12.29
CA ASP A 84 -45.32 43.43 11.53
C ASP A 84 -44.60 44.74 11.92
N GLU A 85 -45.35 45.79 12.22
CA GLU A 85 -44.85 47.04 12.83
C GLU A 85 -44.26 46.78 14.22
N ALA A 86 -44.97 46.08 15.12
CA ALA A 86 -44.49 45.75 16.46
C ALA A 86 -43.20 44.90 16.45
N ILE A 87 -43.08 43.97 15.49
CA ILE A 87 -41.85 43.19 15.26
C ILE A 87 -40.72 44.11 14.79
N SER A 88 -41.00 45.01 13.83
CA SER A 88 -40.00 45.93 13.27
C SER A 88 -39.50 46.95 14.28
N LEU A 89 -40.37 47.39 15.19
CA LEU A 89 -40.04 48.31 16.29
C LEU A 89 -39.36 47.63 17.48
N GLY A 90 -39.25 46.30 17.48
CA GLY A 90 -38.61 45.53 18.55
C GLY A 90 -39.39 45.58 19.87
N GLU A 91 -40.72 45.63 19.82
CA GLU A 91 -41.58 45.66 21.00
C GLU A 91 -41.44 44.39 21.87
N GLU A 92 -41.94 44.47 23.11
CA GLU A 92 -41.89 43.34 24.04
C GLU A 92 -42.54 42.08 23.46
N ARG A 93 -41.89 40.93 23.70
CA ARG A 93 -42.34 39.60 23.24
C ARG A 93 -43.79 39.27 23.64
N LYS A 94 -44.30 39.86 24.74
CA LYS A 94 -45.68 39.70 25.19
C LYS A 94 -46.68 40.36 24.24
N THR A 95 -46.39 41.57 23.75
CA THR A 95 -47.24 42.32 22.82
C THR A 95 -47.33 41.63 21.46
N ILE A 96 -46.19 41.17 20.95
CA ILE A 96 -46.12 40.41 19.69
C ILE A 96 -46.88 39.07 19.82
N LYS A 97 -46.80 38.40 20.97
CA LYS A 97 -47.58 37.18 21.21
C LYS A 97 -49.09 37.45 21.22
N HIS A 98 -49.53 38.51 21.91
CA HIS A 98 -50.94 38.90 21.92
C HIS A 98 -51.48 39.22 20.51
N LEU A 99 -50.71 39.94 19.70
CA LEU A 99 -51.08 40.22 18.29
C LEU A 99 -51.13 38.93 17.45
N ASN A 100 -50.23 37.97 17.68
CA ASN A 100 -50.31 36.66 17.03
C ASN A 100 -51.57 35.88 17.42
N ASP A 101 -51.93 35.89 18.71
CA ASP A 101 -53.14 35.23 19.20
C ASP A 101 -54.40 35.87 18.57
N GLN A 102 -54.45 37.20 18.44
CA GLN A 102 -55.54 37.93 17.77
C GLN A 102 -55.63 37.64 16.27
N VAL A 103 -54.49 37.59 15.57
CA VAL A 103 -54.42 37.20 14.16
C VAL A 103 -54.91 35.75 13.99
N GLN A 104 -54.53 34.84 14.88
CA GLN A 104 -54.99 33.45 14.85
C GLN A 104 -56.50 33.33 15.12
N GLU A 105 -57.03 34.11 16.07
CA GLU A 105 -58.46 34.15 16.35
C GLU A 105 -59.26 34.70 15.16
N LEU A 106 -58.80 35.78 14.53
CA LEU A 106 -59.43 36.33 13.32
C LEU A 106 -59.35 35.36 12.15
N ALA A 107 -58.24 34.66 11.96
CA ALA A 107 -58.13 33.60 10.95
C ALA A 107 -59.15 32.47 11.19
N GLN A 108 -59.36 32.08 12.46
CA GLN A 108 -60.37 31.08 12.81
C GLN A 108 -61.78 31.57 12.51
N ARG A 109 -62.10 32.84 12.85
CA ARG A 109 -63.40 33.46 12.55
C ARG A 109 -63.65 33.59 11.05
N ILE A 110 -62.65 33.94 10.25
CA ILE A 110 -62.74 33.95 8.78
C ILE A 110 -63.00 32.53 8.26
N GLN A 111 -62.30 31.53 8.81
CA GLN A 111 -62.51 30.13 8.43
C GLN A 111 -63.94 29.68 8.75
N ASP A 112 -64.47 30.06 9.91
CA ASP A 112 -65.82 29.69 10.33
C ASP A 112 -66.89 30.45 9.53
N SER A 113 -66.67 31.73 9.20
CA SER A 113 -67.52 32.50 8.26
C SER A 113 -67.52 31.89 6.85
N THR A 114 -66.36 31.45 6.37
CA THR A 114 -66.23 30.75 5.08
C THR A 114 -66.94 29.39 5.12
N LYS A 115 -66.84 28.64 6.22
CA LYS A 115 -67.61 27.39 6.41
C LYS A 115 -69.11 27.67 6.43
N GLU A 116 -69.55 28.73 7.09
CA GLU A 116 -70.95 29.16 7.12
C GLU A 116 -71.44 29.57 5.73
N LEU A 117 -70.62 30.28 4.94
CA LEU A 117 -70.92 30.58 3.54
C LEU A 117 -71.02 29.31 2.69
N CYS A 118 -70.02 28.42 2.75
CA CYS A 118 -70.04 27.15 2.02
C CYS A 118 -71.21 26.27 2.45
N ARG A 119 -71.56 26.27 3.75
CA ARG A 119 -72.71 25.57 4.29
C ARG A 119 -73.99 26.19 3.75
N ASN A 120 -74.17 27.50 3.75
CA ASN A 120 -75.36 28.13 3.16
C ASN A 120 -75.43 27.89 1.63
N LEU A 121 -74.32 27.89 0.91
CA LEU A 121 -74.30 27.56 -0.52
C LEU A 121 -74.61 26.08 -0.79
N LYS A 122 -74.26 25.17 0.13
CA LYS A 122 -74.46 23.71 0.00
C LYS A 122 -75.79 23.21 0.60
N GLU A 123 -76.21 23.79 1.73
CA GLU A 123 -77.46 23.61 2.45
C GLU A 123 -78.55 24.58 1.99
N ASN A 124 -78.43 25.13 0.78
CA ASN A 124 -79.62 25.40 -0.01
C ASN A 124 -79.93 24.13 -0.83
N PRO A 125 -80.44 23.03 -0.21
CA PRO A 125 -81.14 22.03 -1.00
C PRO A 125 -82.26 22.82 -1.64
N SER A 126 -82.30 22.79 -2.96
CA SER A 126 -83.15 23.69 -3.72
C SER A 126 -84.59 23.53 -3.23
N VAL A 127 -85.04 24.42 -2.33
CA VAL A 127 -86.42 24.41 -1.81
C VAL A 127 -87.35 24.57 -2.99
N SER A 128 -86.89 25.32 -4.01
CA SER A 128 -87.48 25.36 -5.34
C SER A 128 -87.53 24.00 -6.03
N GLU A 129 -86.48 23.18 -6.01
CA GLU A 129 -86.45 21.85 -6.62
C GLU A 129 -87.30 20.86 -5.84
N ASN A 130 -87.31 20.92 -4.51
CA ASN A 130 -88.19 20.10 -3.68
C ASN A 130 -89.67 20.48 -3.90
N LEU A 131 -89.95 21.78 -4.05
CA LEU A 131 -91.29 22.28 -4.38
C LEU A 131 -91.69 21.87 -5.80
N VAL A 132 -90.78 21.97 -6.78
CA VAL A 132 -90.97 21.47 -8.16
C VAL A 132 -91.22 19.96 -8.14
N LYS A 133 -90.38 19.17 -7.46
CA LYS A 133 -90.57 17.72 -7.30
C LYS A 133 -91.91 17.39 -6.67
N THR A 134 -92.30 18.11 -5.61
CA THR A 134 -93.62 17.92 -4.95
C THR A 134 -94.75 18.21 -5.94
N GLN A 135 -94.64 19.25 -6.75
CA GLN A 135 -95.64 19.60 -7.75
C GLN A 135 -95.68 18.59 -8.91
N THR A 136 -94.52 18.11 -9.37
CA THR A 136 -94.40 17.03 -10.35
C THR A 136 -95.04 15.75 -9.83
N HIS A 137 -94.68 15.32 -8.62
CA HIS A 137 -95.27 14.12 -8.00
C HIS A 137 -96.78 14.26 -7.83
N ARG A 138 -97.27 15.44 -7.41
CA ARG A 138 -98.72 15.69 -7.31
C ARG A 138 -99.40 15.58 -8.67
N SER A 139 -98.81 16.15 -9.72
CA SER A 139 -99.30 16.01 -11.10
C SER A 139 -99.32 14.55 -11.55
N ASP A 140 -98.26 13.80 -11.27
CA ASP A 140 -98.15 12.38 -11.64
C ASP A 140 -99.21 11.54 -10.92
N TYR A 141 -99.41 11.75 -9.62
CA TYR A 141 -100.48 11.09 -8.86
C TYR A 141 -101.87 11.48 -9.35
N LYS A 142 -102.08 12.75 -9.71
CA LYS A 142 -103.35 13.21 -10.28
C LYS A 142 -103.64 12.53 -11.62
N ILE A 143 -102.65 12.39 -12.48
CA ILE A 143 -102.74 11.63 -13.75
C ILE A 143 -103.05 10.15 -13.46
N LEU A 144 -102.37 9.53 -12.50
CA LEU A 144 -102.60 8.14 -12.10
C LEU A 144 -104.06 7.92 -11.63
N VAL A 145 -104.55 8.78 -10.73
CA VAL A 145 -105.92 8.75 -10.22
C VAL A 145 -106.93 8.99 -11.34
N GLN A 146 -106.65 9.92 -12.25
CA GLN A 146 -107.50 10.21 -13.40
C GLN A 146 -107.58 9.03 -14.37
N ASN A 147 -106.45 8.38 -14.66
CA ASN A 147 -106.39 7.20 -15.54
C ASN A 147 -107.13 6.02 -14.90
N ALA A 148 -106.92 5.76 -13.61
CA ALA A 148 -107.65 4.74 -12.86
C ALA A 148 -109.16 5.01 -12.87
N LEU A 149 -109.58 6.26 -12.68
CA LEU A 149 -110.98 6.67 -12.74
C LEU A 149 -111.60 6.46 -14.13
N GLN A 150 -110.85 6.70 -15.21
CA GLN A 150 -111.31 6.37 -16.56
C GLN A 150 -111.43 4.85 -16.76
N GLU A 151 -110.46 4.08 -16.27
CA GLU A 151 -110.45 2.62 -16.32
C GLU A 151 -111.68 2.03 -15.59
N PHE A 152 -111.97 2.51 -14.39
CA PHE A 152 -113.14 2.12 -13.61
C PHE A 152 -114.45 2.43 -14.35
N LYS A 153 -114.59 3.63 -14.93
CA LYS A 153 -115.82 4.06 -15.62
C LYS A 153 -116.07 3.32 -16.93
N GLN A 154 -115.03 2.96 -17.67
CA GLN A 154 -115.15 2.40 -19.02
C GLN A 154 -115.06 0.88 -19.04
N LYS A 155 -114.19 0.29 -18.22
CA LYS A 155 -113.82 -1.13 -18.29
C LYS A 155 -114.22 -1.91 -17.04
N ASN A 156 -114.67 -1.25 -15.96
CA ASN A 156 -114.84 -1.84 -14.62
C ASN A 156 -113.60 -2.66 -14.20
N SER A 157 -112.40 -2.13 -14.48
CA SER A 157 -111.12 -2.82 -14.29
C SER A 157 -110.11 -1.92 -13.57
N TYR A 158 -109.07 -2.53 -13.01
CA TYR A 158 -107.92 -1.85 -12.37
C TYR A 158 -106.58 -2.39 -12.84
N TYR A 159 -106.56 -3.11 -13.97
CA TYR A 159 -105.39 -3.80 -14.49
C TYR A 159 -104.25 -2.83 -14.81
N GLU A 160 -104.54 -1.69 -15.43
CA GLU A 160 -103.52 -0.71 -15.79
C GLU A 160 -102.93 -0.05 -14.53
N LEU A 161 -103.77 0.25 -13.54
CA LEU A 161 -103.33 0.74 -12.23
C LEU A 161 -102.44 -0.29 -11.51
N GLU A 162 -102.84 -1.56 -11.47
CA GLU A 162 -102.08 -2.65 -10.86
C GLU A 162 -100.72 -2.85 -11.53
N HIS A 163 -100.69 -2.84 -12.86
CA HIS A 163 -99.44 -2.98 -13.62
C HIS A 163 -98.50 -1.79 -13.35
N GLN A 164 -99.02 -0.56 -13.30
CA GLN A 164 -98.22 0.63 -12.98
C GLN A 164 -97.67 0.58 -11.55
N ILE A 165 -98.48 0.19 -10.56
CA ILE A 165 -98.03 0.04 -9.17
C ILE A 165 -96.98 -1.07 -9.06
N SER A 166 -97.19 -2.21 -9.71
CA SER A 166 -96.26 -3.34 -9.70
C SER A 166 -94.91 -2.98 -10.33
N SER A 167 -94.93 -2.25 -11.44
CA SER A 167 -93.72 -1.73 -12.08
C SER A 167 -92.96 -0.77 -11.16
N GLN A 168 -93.65 0.19 -10.55
CA GLN A 168 -93.04 1.13 -9.59
C GLN A 168 -92.48 0.42 -8.35
N PHE A 169 -93.18 -0.61 -7.86
CA PHE A 169 -92.69 -1.44 -6.76
C PHE A 169 -91.40 -2.17 -7.13
N SER A 170 -91.31 -2.73 -8.34
CA SER A 170 -90.07 -3.35 -8.85
C SER A 170 -88.92 -2.35 -8.92
N ILE A 171 -89.16 -1.14 -9.41
CA ILE A 171 -88.14 -0.07 -9.47
C ILE A 171 -87.68 0.32 -8.07
N LEU A 172 -88.59 0.42 -7.11
CA LEU A 172 -88.27 0.74 -5.72
C LEU A 172 -87.41 -0.36 -5.09
N GLN A 173 -87.74 -1.63 -5.35
CA GLN A 173 -86.95 -2.76 -4.89
C GLN A 173 -85.53 -2.76 -5.49
N GLU A 174 -85.40 -2.48 -6.79
CA GLU A 174 -84.09 -2.33 -7.44
C GLU A 174 -83.28 -1.18 -6.85
N HIS A 175 -83.93 -0.04 -6.58
CA HIS A 175 -83.30 1.10 -5.93
C HIS A 175 -82.78 0.76 -4.52
N ASP A 176 -83.57 0.04 -3.73
CA ASP A 176 -83.14 -0.41 -2.39
C ASP A 176 -81.93 -1.36 -2.46
N ASP A 177 -81.91 -2.26 -3.44
CA ASP A 177 -80.78 -3.16 -3.64
C ASP A 177 -79.53 -2.43 -4.14
N LEU A 178 -79.69 -1.45 -5.03
CA LEU A 178 -78.60 -0.55 -5.42
C LEU A 178 -78.06 0.23 -4.22
N GLN A 179 -78.94 0.73 -3.34
CA GLN A 179 -78.52 1.45 -2.13
C GLN A 179 -77.77 0.54 -1.16
N LYS A 180 -78.16 -0.73 -1.02
CA LYS A 180 -77.41 -1.73 -0.23
C LYS A 180 -76.02 -1.99 -0.83
N ARG A 181 -75.94 -2.19 -2.16
CA ARG A 181 -74.66 -2.39 -2.87
C ARG A 181 -73.75 -1.17 -2.73
N GLU A 182 -74.30 0.03 -2.86
CA GLU A 182 -73.56 1.28 -2.68
C GLU A 182 -72.99 1.39 -1.26
N LYS A 183 -73.82 1.12 -0.23
CA LYS A 183 -73.36 1.10 1.18
C LYS A 183 -72.24 0.09 1.40
N GLN A 184 -72.33 -1.09 0.79
CA GLN A 184 -71.29 -2.12 0.88
C GLN A 184 -69.99 -1.67 0.19
N ALA A 185 -70.08 -1.15 -1.03
CA ALA A 185 -68.92 -0.61 -1.74
C ALA A 185 -68.25 0.56 -0.98
N ARG A 186 -69.04 1.43 -0.34
CA ARG A 186 -68.52 2.51 0.51
C ARG A 186 -67.72 1.97 1.71
N LYS A 187 -68.21 0.92 2.36
CA LYS A 187 -67.48 0.25 3.45
C LYS A 187 -66.18 -0.38 2.96
N GLU A 188 -66.21 -1.07 1.82
CA GLU A 188 -65.02 -1.67 1.22
C GLU A 188 -63.96 -0.62 0.86
N VAL A 189 -64.38 0.53 0.32
CA VAL A 189 -63.48 1.66 0.06
C VAL A 189 -62.87 2.21 1.35
N GLU A 190 -63.67 2.34 2.43
CA GLU A 190 -63.18 2.79 3.73
C GLU A 190 -62.17 1.80 4.33
N GLU A 191 -62.43 0.50 4.26
CA GLU A 191 -61.52 -0.56 4.68
C GLU A 191 -60.20 -0.51 3.90
N LEU A 192 -60.25 -0.37 2.57
CA LEU A 192 -59.07 -0.23 1.72
C LEU A 192 -58.29 1.06 2.02
N GLN A 193 -58.96 2.18 2.29
CA GLN A 193 -58.29 3.42 2.69
C GLN A 193 -57.57 3.26 4.03
N ASN A 194 -58.18 2.57 4.99
CA ASN A 194 -57.56 2.26 6.27
C ASN A 194 -56.36 1.31 6.10
N GLU A 195 -56.45 0.31 5.23
CA GLU A 195 -55.34 -0.59 4.93
C GLU A 195 -54.17 0.15 4.25
N ILE A 196 -54.46 1.03 3.29
CA ILE A 196 -53.45 1.88 2.63
C ILE A 196 -52.77 2.77 3.67
N LYS A 197 -53.53 3.40 4.57
CA LYS A 197 -52.98 4.24 5.64
C LYS A 197 -52.04 3.45 6.54
N LYS A 198 -52.49 2.28 7.01
CA LYS A 198 -51.68 1.37 7.84
C LYS A 198 -50.39 0.92 7.13
N LYS A 199 -50.48 0.57 5.85
CA LYS A 199 -49.30 0.19 5.04
C LYS A 199 -48.32 1.35 4.86
N LYS A 200 -48.82 2.57 4.68
CA LYS A 200 -47.96 3.78 4.63
C LYS A 200 -47.23 4.01 5.94
N GLU A 201 -47.93 3.93 7.08
CA GLU A 201 -47.35 4.07 8.41
C GLU A 201 -46.27 3.00 8.65
N GLN A 202 -46.57 1.73 8.37
CA GLN A 202 -45.60 0.64 8.49
C GLN A 202 -44.37 0.83 7.57
N HIS A 203 -44.58 1.32 6.35
CA HIS A 203 -43.49 1.59 5.42
C HIS A 203 -42.62 2.76 5.93
N GLU A 204 -43.22 3.81 6.47
CA GLU A 204 -42.51 4.94 7.06
C GLU A 204 -41.68 4.50 8.28
N GLU A 205 -42.25 3.69 9.16
CA GLU A 205 -41.52 3.09 10.29
C GLU A 205 -40.34 2.24 9.82
N PHE A 206 -40.53 1.41 8.80
CA PHE A 206 -39.47 0.59 8.19
C PHE A 206 -38.36 1.45 7.57
N MET A 207 -38.73 2.50 6.83
CA MET A 207 -37.77 3.44 6.24
C MET A 207 -36.98 4.20 7.31
N ASN A 208 -37.65 4.64 8.38
CA ASN A 208 -37.00 5.31 9.51
C ASN A 208 -36.02 4.37 10.23
N LYS A 209 -36.37 3.09 10.39
CA LYS A 209 -35.46 2.08 10.96
C LYS A 209 -34.24 1.87 10.04
N ASN A 210 -34.45 1.68 8.75
CA ASN A 210 -33.36 1.50 7.79
C ASN A 210 -32.45 2.74 7.71
N LEU A 211 -32.99 3.94 7.82
CA LEU A 211 -32.19 5.18 7.86
C LEU A 211 -31.31 5.25 9.11
N LYS A 212 -31.83 4.83 10.28
CA LYS A 212 -31.04 4.72 11.50
C LYS A 212 -29.94 3.68 11.37
N ASP A 213 -30.27 2.48 10.87
CA ASP A 213 -29.31 1.41 10.66
C ASP A 213 -28.21 1.83 9.67
N LEU A 214 -28.58 2.51 8.57
CA LEU A 214 -27.63 3.06 7.60
C LEU A 214 -26.73 4.13 8.22
N SER A 215 -27.27 5.00 9.08
CA SER A 215 -26.49 6.00 9.81
C SER A 215 -25.46 5.34 10.72
N GLN A 216 -25.87 4.32 11.47
CA GLN A 216 -25.00 3.57 12.36
C GLN A 216 -23.90 2.84 11.58
N GLN A 217 -24.24 2.16 10.48
CA GLN A 217 -23.25 1.52 9.61
C GLN A 217 -22.24 2.50 8.99
N LYS A 218 -22.65 3.74 8.70
CA LYS A 218 -21.73 4.79 8.23
C LYS A 218 -20.78 5.23 9.32
N GLU A 219 -21.26 5.37 10.56
CA GLU A 219 -20.45 5.70 11.73
C GLU A 219 -19.43 4.59 12.02
N ASP A 220 -19.88 3.33 12.06
CA ASP A 220 -19.00 2.16 12.25
C ASP A 220 -17.92 2.09 11.16
N LEU A 221 -18.30 2.34 9.90
CA LEU A 221 -17.35 2.37 8.78
C LEU A 221 -16.34 3.52 8.91
N GLN A 222 -16.76 4.68 9.40
CA GLN A 222 -15.87 5.80 9.64
C GLN A 222 -14.89 5.49 10.76
N PHE A 223 -15.38 4.94 11.88
CA PHE A 223 -14.57 4.51 13.00
C PHE A 223 -13.51 3.48 12.58
N GLU A 224 -13.89 2.47 11.81
CA GLU A 224 -12.94 1.48 11.29
C GLU A 224 -11.90 2.09 10.33
N LYS A 225 -12.31 3.04 9.48
CA LYS A 225 -11.37 3.76 8.61
C LYS A 225 -10.35 4.57 9.41
N GLU A 226 -10.79 5.25 10.47
CA GLU A 226 -9.93 6.02 11.37
C GLU A 226 -8.95 5.07 12.09
N ARG A 227 -9.45 3.95 12.63
CA ARG A 227 -8.62 2.92 13.26
C ARG A 227 -7.54 2.35 12.33
N VAL A 228 -7.91 2.01 11.08
CA VAL A 228 -6.95 1.54 10.08
C VAL A 228 -5.93 2.62 9.73
N ARG A 229 -6.36 3.88 9.61
CA ARG A 229 -5.46 5.01 9.33
C ARG A 229 -4.44 5.21 10.46
N GLU A 230 -4.88 5.16 11.71
CA GLU A 230 -3.99 5.25 12.87
C GLU A 230 -2.99 4.10 12.90
N CYS A 231 -3.44 2.86 12.66
CA CYS A 231 -2.57 1.69 12.59
C CYS A 231 -1.52 1.81 11.47
N LEU A 232 -1.91 2.28 10.28
CA LEU A 232 -0.98 2.55 9.17
C LEU A 232 0.04 3.64 9.52
N ASN A 233 -0.41 4.71 10.18
CA ASN A 233 0.49 5.78 10.62
C ASN A 233 1.51 5.26 11.63
N LEU A 234 1.09 4.46 12.62
CA LEU A 234 1.98 3.82 13.59
C LEU A 234 3.00 2.92 12.88
N LEU A 235 2.55 2.04 11.99
CA LEU A 235 3.43 1.17 11.21
C LEU A 235 4.44 1.97 10.37
N GLN A 236 4.00 3.08 9.76
CA GLN A 236 4.89 3.96 9.00
C GLN A 236 5.93 4.64 9.89
N THR A 237 5.55 5.07 11.09
CA THR A 237 6.50 5.64 12.06
C THR A 237 7.50 4.61 12.57
N GLU A 238 7.07 3.37 12.84
CA GLU A 238 7.94 2.26 13.23
C GLU A 238 8.93 1.89 12.12
N LEU A 239 8.46 1.79 10.87
CA LEU A 239 9.30 1.54 9.70
C LEU A 239 10.34 2.65 9.52
N LYS A 240 9.93 3.91 9.68
CA LYS A 240 10.86 5.05 9.58
C LYS A 240 11.90 5.01 10.70
N ALA A 241 11.48 4.80 11.94
CA ALA A 241 12.38 4.68 13.09
C ALA A 241 13.37 3.51 12.91
N GLY A 242 12.89 2.35 12.43
CA GLY A 242 13.74 1.20 12.12
C GLY A 242 14.73 1.47 10.98
N SER A 243 14.30 2.18 9.93
CA SER A 243 15.19 2.60 8.85
C SER A 243 16.27 3.58 9.32
N ASP A 244 15.89 4.56 10.15
CA ASP A 244 16.81 5.55 10.69
C ASP A 244 17.79 4.90 11.69
N GLU A 245 17.35 3.93 12.49
CA GLU A 245 18.24 3.12 13.34
C GLU A 245 19.23 2.31 12.51
N MET A 246 18.76 1.62 11.46
CA MET A 246 19.62 0.85 10.56
C MET A 246 20.68 1.73 9.89
N LYS A 247 20.30 2.96 9.49
CA LYS A 247 21.24 3.95 8.94
C LYS A 247 22.28 4.35 9.98
N ARG A 248 21.87 4.67 11.22
CA ARG A 248 22.81 5.03 12.30
C ARG A 248 23.82 3.93 12.58
N ILE A 249 23.38 2.68 12.67
CA ILE A 249 24.26 1.52 12.87
C ILE A 249 25.24 1.39 11.70
N ARG A 250 24.74 1.46 10.47
CA ARG A 250 25.57 1.37 9.26
C ARG A 250 26.59 2.50 9.17
N GLU A 251 26.21 3.73 9.52
CA GLU A 251 27.12 4.88 9.58
C GLU A 251 28.20 4.70 10.64
N ALA A 252 27.83 4.21 11.84
CA ALA A 252 28.79 3.90 12.89
C ALA A 252 29.79 2.81 12.45
N GLU A 253 29.32 1.74 11.79
CA GLU A 253 30.19 0.71 11.22
C GLU A 253 31.12 1.29 10.15
N LEU A 254 30.59 2.10 9.24
CA LEU A 254 31.39 2.78 8.21
C LEU A 254 32.47 3.66 8.83
N ASN A 255 32.18 4.39 9.90
CA ASN A 255 33.15 5.20 10.61
C ASN A 255 34.25 4.34 11.25
N ILE A 256 33.89 3.24 11.91
CA ILE A 256 34.88 2.30 12.47
C ILE A 256 35.78 1.72 11.36
N GLN A 257 35.23 1.37 10.20
CA GLN A 257 36.02 0.88 9.08
C GLN A 257 36.92 1.98 8.50
N HIS A 258 36.45 3.22 8.40
CA HIS A 258 37.29 4.36 7.99
C HIS A 258 38.43 4.60 8.98
N GLU A 259 38.20 4.52 10.28
CA GLU A 259 39.25 4.63 11.29
C GLU A 259 40.30 3.52 11.15
N LYS A 260 39.86 2.28 10.94
CA LYS A 260 40.78 1.15 10.67
C LYS A 260 41.60 1.38 9.41
N LEU A 261 40.97 1.82 8.32
CA LEU A 261 41.64 2.14 7.07
C LEU A 261 42.67 3.25 7.28
N ASN A 262 42.31 4.32 7.98
CA ASN A 262 43.21 5.43 8.29
C ASN A 262 44.40 4.97 9.14
N ASN A 263 44.19 4.08 10.11
CA ASN A 263 45.27 3.50 10.90
C ASN A 263 46.19 2.61 10.07
N LEU A 264 45.64 1.79 9.16
CA LEU A 264 46.44 0.99 8.22
C LEU A 264 47.26 1.89 7.29
N ILE A 265 46.67 2.95 6.73
CA ILE A 265 47.39 3.93 5.91
C ILE A 265 48.55 4.56 6.70
N LYS A 266 48.33 4.95 7.96
CA LYS A 266 49.39 5.46 8.84
C LYS A 266 50.49 4.42 9.08
N GLN A 267 50.14 3.15 9.32
CA GLN A 267 51.13 2.08 9.48
C GLN A 267 51.94 1.85 8.21
N THR A 268 51.28 1.75 7.05
CA THR A 268 51.95 1.56 5.76
C THR A 268 52.89 2.73 5.44
N THR A 269 52.47 3.98 5.69
CA THR A 269 53.33 5.15 5.46
C THR A 269 54.52 5.20 6.42
N LEU A 270 54.35 4.82 7.69
CA LEU A 270 55.47 4.68 8.63
C LEU A 270 56.44 3.57 8.21
N GLN A 271 55.90 2.44 7.77
CA GLN A 271 56.70 1.33 7.27
C GLN A 271 57.47 1.71 6.01
N GLN A 272 56.83 2.37 5.04
CA GLN A 272 57.50 2.91 3.85
C GLN A 272 58.65 3.85 4.21
N LYS A 273 58.46 4.75 5.20
CA LYS A 273 59.55 5.63 5.69
C LYS A 273 60.67 4.83 6.36
N SER A 274 60.34 3.82 7.16
CA SER A 274 61.33 2.95 7.79
C SER A 274 62.12 2.15 6.75
N ASP A 275 61.44 1.59 5.76
CA ASP A 275 62.04 0.84 4.65
C ASP A 275 62.94 1.75 3.82
N GLU A 276 62.54 3.00 3.57
CA GLU A 276 63.36 4.00 2.88
C GLU A 276 64.65 4.32 3.66
N ILE A 277 64.56 4.53 4.97
CA ILE A 277 65.74 4.72 5.84
C ILE A 277 66.64 3.48 5.82
N LEU A 278 66.06 2.28 5.88
CA LEU A 278 66.80 1.02 5.86
C LEU A 278 67.51 0.82 4.51
N LEU A 279 66.85 1.12 3.40
CA LEU A 279 67.45 1.11 2.06
C LEU A 279 68.59 2.11 1.95
N GLN A 280 68.42 3.34 2.46
CA GLN A 280 69.50 4.34 2.49
C GLN A 280 70.69 3.88 3.35
N ASN A 281 70.45 3.23 4.48
CA ASN A 281 71.51 2.69 5.34
C ASN A 281 72.24 1.52 4.66
N ILE A 282 71.51 0.60 4.01
CA ILE A 282 72.12 -0.49 3.22
C ILE A 282 72.95 0.09 2.09
N GLN A 283 72.46 1.11 1.37
CA GLN A 283 73.21 1.77 0.32
C GLN A 283 74.51 2.39 0.87
N LYS A 284 74.45 3.15 1.97
CA LYS A 284 75.64 3.70 2.63
C LYS A 284 76.64 2.62 3.05
N GLN A 285 76.18 1.54 3.69
CA GLN A 285 77.03 0.42 4.07
C GLN A 285 77.63 -0.28 2.84
N THR A 286 76.87 -0.41 1.75
CA THR A 286 77.36 -0.99 0.49
C THR A 286 78.43 -0.10 -0.14
N GLU A 287 78.25 1.22 -0.09
CA GLU A 287 79.26 2.20 -0.52
C GLU A 287 80.51 2.17 0.35
N GLU A 288 80.38 2.07 1.68
CA GLU A 288 81.50 1.92 2.61
C GLU A 288 82.25 0.60 2.39
N MET A 289 81.52 -0.50 2.21
CA MET A 289 82.07 -1.81 1.84
C MET A 289 82.77 -1.76 0.48
N SER A 290 82.21 -1.03 -0.49
CA SER A 290 82.84 -0.83 -1.80
C SER A 290 84.13 -0.01 -1.67
N LYS A 291 84.13 1.09 -0.90
CA LYS A 291 85.33 1.90 -0.63
C LYS A 291 86.42 1.07 0.05
N THR A 292 86.09 0.37 1.13
CA THR A 292 87.05 -0.50 1.83
C THR A 292 87.56 -1.63 0.94
N ALA A 293 86.72 -2.24 0.10
CA ALA A 293 87.14 -3.21 -0.90
C ALA A 293 88.12 -2.59 -1.93
N THR A 294 87.85 -1.37 -2.40
CA THR A 294 88.78 -0.66 -3.30
C THR A 294 90.10 -0.31 -2.62
N GLU A 295 90.08 0.13 -1.36
CA GLU A 295 91.30 0.39 -0.56
C GLU A 295 92.12 -0.88 -0.33
N TRP A 296 91.47 -2.01 -0.02
CA TRP A 296 92.14 -3.30 0.13
C TRP A 296 92.72 -3.80 -1.19
N ASN A 297 92.01 -3.62 -2.31
CA ASN A 297 92.54 -3.93 -3.63
C ASN A 297 93.78 -3.07 -3.95
N GLN A 298 93.73 -1.76 -3.68
CA GLN A 298 94.88 -0.87 -3.86
C GLN A 298 96.07 -1.26 -2.97
N LYS A 299 95.85 -1.61 -1.70
CA LYS A 299 96.90 -2.10 -0.79
C LYS A 299 97.48 -3.42 -1.28
N LYS A 300 96.63 -4.35 -1.73
CA LYS A 300 97.07 -5.62 -2.32
C LYS A 300 97.94 -5.38 -3.55
N ASP A 301 97.50 -4.53 -4.48
CA ASP A 301 98.27 -4.18 -5.68
C ASP A 301 99.61 -3.51 -5.34
N TYR A 302 99.63 -2.63 -4.33
CA TYR A 302 100.86 -2.02 -3.83
C TYR A 302 101.81 -3.07 -3.24
N THR A 303 101.28 -4.01 -2.46
CA THR A 303 102.07 -5.10 -1.84
C THR A 303 102.62 -6.06 -2.90
N ILE A 304 101.83 -6.39 -3.92
CA ILE A 304 102.27 -7.19 -5.07
C ILE A 304 103.45 -6.50 -5.78
N LYS A 305 103.35 -5.20 -6.07
CA LYS A 305 104.45 -4.44 -6.69
C LYS A 305 105.71 -4.43 -5.83
N LEU A 306 105.56 -4.35 -4.51
CA LEU A 306 106.69 -4.35 -3.57
C LEU A 306 107.40 -5.70 -3.54
N LEU A 307 106.63 -6.80 -3.51
CA LEU A 307 107.14 -8.16 -3.59
C LEU A 307 107.75 -8.49 -4.96
N GLU A 308 107.20 -7.97 -6.07
CA GLU A 308 107.79 -8.09 -7.40
C GLU A 308 109.15 -7.38 -7.50
N ASN A 309 109.28 -6.19 -6.89
CA ASN A 309 110.56 -5.48 -6.80
C ASN A 309 111.58 -6.25 -5.96
N GLU A 310 111.17 -6.80 -4.82
CA GLU A 310 112.04 -7.60 -3.95
C GLU A 310 112.49 -8.89 -4.63
N LYS A 311 111.58 -9.57 -5.34
CA LYS A 311 111.91 -10.73 -6.17
C LYS A 311 112.92 -10.38 -7.26
N SER A 312 112.75 -9.23 -7.93
CA SER A 312 113.69 -8.76 -8.96
C SER A 312 115.08 -8.45 -8.38
N GLN A 313 115.16 -7.88 -7.18
CA GLN A 313 116.43 -7.63 -6.48
C GLN A 313 117.13 -8.95 -6.11
N LEU A 314 116.40 -9.91 -5.55
CA LEU A 314 116.95 -11.23 -5.20
C LEU A 314 117.42 -12.02 -6.43
N GLU A 315 116.72 -11.91 -7.57
CA GLU A 315 117.18 -12.51 -8.83
C GLU A 315 118.49 -11.88 -9.33
N LYS A 316 118.68 -10.58 -9.12
CA LYS A 316 119.91 -9.87 -9.46
C LYS A 316 121.08 -10.29 -8.56
N GLU A 317 120.85 -10.35 -7.25
CA GLU A 317 121.86 -10.85 -6.29
C GLU A 317 122.24 -12.31 -6.54
N ARG A 318 121.27 -13.16 -6.93
CA ARG A 318 121.54 -14.55 -7.30
C ARG A 318 122.44 -14.63 -8.52
N GLN A 319 122.23 -13.77 -9.51
CA GLN A 319 123.04 -13.73 -10.72
C GLN A 319 124.47 -13.26 -10.43
N ASP A 320 124.64 -12.20 -9.64
CA ASP A 320 125.95 -11.65 -9.26
C ASP A 320 126.79 -12.69 -8.48
N LYS A 321 126.18 -13.41 -7.53
CA LYS A 321 126.86 -14.48 -6.78
C LYS A 321 127.19 -15.70 -7.64
N ALA A 322 126.36 -16.04 -8.62
CA ALA A 322 126.65 -17.12 -9.56
C ALA A 322 127.86 -16.80 -10.44
N ASP A 323 128.00 -15.55 -10.88
CA ASP A 323 129.15 -15.09 -11.67
C ASP A 323 130.45 -15.02 -10.84
N GLU A 324 130.35 -14.72 -9.54
CA GLU A 324 131.49 -14.73 -8.61
C GLU A 324 132.02 -16.15 -8.31
N ILE A 325 131.12 -17.12 -8.12
CA ILE A 325 131.49 -18.54 -7.97
C ILE A 325 132.22 -19.05 -9.21
N LYS A 326 131.74 -18.68 -10.41
CA LYS A 326 132.35 -19.07 -11.67
C LYS A 326 133.81 -18.59 -11.81
N LYS A 327 134.10 -17.36 -11.36
CA LYS A 327 135.47 -16.80 -11.37
C LYS A 327 136.40 -17.52 -10.39
N LEU A 328 135.89 -17.97 -9.24
CA LEU A 328 136.67 -18.70 -8.23
C LEU A 328 136.98 -20.14 -8.68
N GLU A 329 136.06 -20.80 -9.39
CA GLU A 329 136.27 -22.13 -9.96
C GLU A 329 137.39 -22.12 -11.03
N ASP A 330 137.43 -21.11 -11.89
CA ASP A 330 138.47 -20.96 -12.93
C ASP A 330 139.88 -20.72 -12.33
N LEU A 331 139.97 -19.99 -11.22
CA LEU A 331 141.23 -19.77 -10.50
C LEU A 331 141.74 -21.03 -9.80
N CYS A 332 140.83 -21.84 -9.23
CA CYS A 332 141.20 -23.08 -8.56
C CYS A 332 141.69 -24.16 -9.54
N ASN A 333 141.17 -24.18 -10.77
CA ASN A 333 141.60 -25.10 -11.82
C ASN A 333 143.00 -24.77 -12.36
N ARG A 334 143.37 -23.48 -12.48
CA ARG A 334 144.75 -23.08 -12.84
C ARG A 334 145.77 -23.49 -11.79
N ASN A 335 145.48 -23.28 -10.51
CA ASN A 335 146.38 -23.67 -9.41
C ASN A 335 146.58 -25.19 -9.29
N LYS A 336 145.55 -25.99 -9.59
CA LYS A 336 145.69 -27.46 -9.64
C LYS A 336 146.59 -27.94 -10.78
N ALA A 337 146.59 -27.26 -11.93
CA ALA A 337 147.42 -27.62 -13.07
C ALA A 337 148.92 -27.35 -12.82
N GLU A 338 149.25 -26.22 -12.19
CA GLU A 338 150.64 -25.86 -11.86
C GLU A 338 151.25 -26.75 -10.77
N LYS A 339 150.47 -27.12 -9.74
CA LYS A 339 150.95 -28.03 -8.68
C LYS A 339 151.32 -29.41 -9.22
N LYS A 340 150.57 -29.91 -10.21
CA LYS A 340 150.82 -31.22 -10.83
C LYS A 340 152.13 -31.25 -11.65
N GLN A 341 152.46 -30.15 -12.33
CA GLN A 341 153.74 -30.03 -13.07
C GLN A 341 154.96 -29.93 -12.14
N TRP A 342 154.80 -29.35 -10.95
CA TRP A 342 155.88 -29.24 -9.97
C TRP A 342 156.21 -30.59 -9.30
N GLU A 343 155.19 -31.39 -8.99
CA GLU A 343 155.34 -32.72 -8.36
C GLU A 343 155.96 -33.76 -9.31
N GLU A 344 155.62 -33.71 -10.61
CA GLU A 344 156.20 -34.60 -11.64
C GLU A 344 157.71 -34.33 -11.88
N ASN A 345 158.14 -33.06 -11.79
CA ASN A 345 159.55 -32.68 -11.97
C ASN A 345 160.45 -33.08 -10.78
N GLN A 346 159.94 -33.01 -9.55
CA GLN A 346 160.70 -33.49 -8.37
C GLN A 346 160.83 -35.02 -8.33
N ALA A 347 159.77 -35.75 -8.70
CA ALA A 347 159.80 -37.21 -8.75
C ALA A 347 160.80 -37.76 -9.78
N PHE A 348 161.03 -37.02 -10.88
CA PHE A 348 162.03 -37.37 -11.90
C PHE A 348 163.47 -37.24 -11.38
N GLN A 349 163.81 -36.15 -10.68
CA GLN A 349 165.16 -35.95 -10.14
C GLN A 349 165.52 -36.97 -9.03
N LEU A 350 164.55 -37.38 -8.22
CA LEU A 350 164.77 -38.39 -7.17
C LEU A 350 165.06 -39.79 -7.74
N ARG A 351 164.41 -40.16 -8.86
CA ARG A 351 164.66 -41.44 -9.56
C ARG A 351 166.06 -41.53 -10.16
N MET A 352 166.59 -40.43 -10.69
CA MET A 352 167.94 -40.38 -11.28
C MET A 352 169.06 -40.55 -10.24
N LYS A 353 168.90 -39.97 -9.05
CA LYS A 353 169.88 -40.11 -7.94
C LYS A 353 169.91 -41.52 -7.35
N ASN A 354 168.79 -42.24 -7.30
CA ASN A 354 168.76 -43.60 -6.77
C ASN A 354 169.39 -44.63 -7.73
N ALA A 355 169.20 -44.48 -9.05
CA ALA A 355 169.80 -45.38 -10.03
C ALA A 355 171.35 -45.31 -10.06
N THR A 356 171.94 -44.15 -9.78
CA THR A 356 173.41 -43.98 -9.73
C THR A 356 174.05 -44.53 -8.46
N LEU A 357 173.32 -44.57 -7.35
CA LEU A 357 173.77 -45.15 -6.08
C LEU A 357 173.73 -46.69 -6.09
N GLU A 358 172.73 -47.31 -6.71
CA GLU A 358 172.64 -48.77 -6.84
C GLU A 358 173.75 -49.37 -7.73
N ALA A 359 174.09 -48.71 -8.84
CA ALA A 359 175.19 -49.14 -9.71
C ALA A 359 176.57 -49.12 -9.00
N ARG A 360 176.73 -48.27 -7.97
CA ARG A 360 177.96 -48.16 -7.17
C ARG A 360 178.05 -49.24 -6.08
N LYS A 361 176.91 -49.68 -5.53
CA LYS A 361 176.83 -50.80 -4.58
C LYS A 361 177.20 -52.13 -5.23
N MET A 362 176.68 -52.41 -6.43
CA MET A 362 176.98 -53.65 -7.17
C MET A 362 178.49 -53.84 -7.46
N ARG A 363 179.25 -52.76 -7.67
CA ARG A 363 180.70 -52.86 -7.91
C ARG A 363 181.51 -53.20 -6.65
N MET A 364 181.04 -52.80 -5.46
CA MET A 364 181.74 -53.09 -4.20
C MET A 364 181.48 -54.51 -3.70
N GLU A 365 180.32 -55.09 -3.99
CA GLU A 365 179.99 -56.47 -3.58
C GLU A 365 180.81 -57.51 -4.34
N ILE A 366 181.09 -57.29 -5.63
CA ILE A 366 181.92 -58.20 -6.44
C ILE A 366 183.39 -58.23 -5.94
N SER A 367 183.93 -57.09 -5.49
CA SER A 367 185.30 -57.01 -4.95
C SER A 367 185.46 -57.67 -3.57
N ARG A 368 184.37 -57.79 -2.80
CA ARG A 368 184.38 -58.38 -1.45
C ARG A 368 184.37 -59.91 -1.48
N ALA A 369 183.72 -60.50 -2.48
CA ALA A 369 183.61 -61.96 -2.64
C ALA A 369 184.94 -62.64 -3.05
N TYR A 370 185.81 -61.94 -3.78
CA TYR A 370 187.07 -62.53 -4.26
C TYR A 370 188.15 -62.64 -3.17
N VAL A 371 188.15 -61.74 -2.19
CA VAL A 371 189.15 -61.70 -1.10
C VAL A 371 188.82 -62.68 0.04
N GLN A 372 187.56 -63.09 0.19
CA GLN A 372 187.17 -64.08 1.20
C GLN A 372 187.44 -65.54 0.79
N ALA A 373 187.63 -65.83 -0.50
CA ALA A 373 187.90 -67.19 -0.98
C ALA A 373 189.35 -67.65 -0.80
N THR A 374 190.28 -66.73 -0.50
CA THR A 374 191.72 -67.00 -0.43
C THR A 374 192.28 -67.19 0.99
N PHE A 375 191.46 -67.05 2.04
CA PHE A 375 191.95 -66.97 3.43
C PHE A 375 191.32 -67.97 4.42
N VAL A 376 190.49 -68.91 3.98
CA VAL A 376 189.96 -69.99 4.85
C VAL A 376 190.20 -71.35 4.19
N GLU A 377 191.44 -71.63 3.78
CA GLU A 377 192.42 -72.29 4.68
C GLU A 377 191.82 -73.57 5.30
N SER A 378 192.21 -74.73 4.78
CA SER A 378 193.41 -75.45 5.24
C SER A 378 193.29 -76.11 6.62
N LEU A 379 192.21 -75.95 7.41
CA LEU A 379 192.10 -76.64 8.72
C LEU A 379 190.69 -77.17 9.09
N CYS A 380 190.45 -78.40 8.64
CA CYS A 380 189.79 -79.57 9.27
C CYS A 380 188.33 -79.59 9.82
N VAL A 381 187.49 -80.41 9.14
CA VAL A 381 186.76 -81.64 9.57
C VAL A 381 185.52 -81.62 10.53
N THR A 382 184.38 -82.01 9.93
CA THR A 382 183.21 -82.84 10.36
C THR A 382 181.91 -82.32 11.01
N LYS A 383 180.81 -82.73 10.31
CA LYS A 383 179.53 -83.39 10.73
C LYS A 383 178.27 -82.56 11.14
N LYS A 384 177.20 -82.78 10.33
CA LYS A 384 175.73 -82.91 10.57
C LYS A 384 174.99 -81.70 11.23
N LYS A 385 173.72 -81.31 10.97
CA LYS A 385 172.49 -81.91 10.38
C LYS A 385 171.41 -80.79 10.20
N LYS A 386 170.51 -80.95 9.19
CA LYS A 386 169.06 -80.52 9.00
C LYS A 386 168.58 -79.11 9.47
N GLY A 387 167.70 -78.35 8.78
CA GLY A 387 166.90 -78.45 7.55
C GLY A 387 165.72 -77.44 7.49
N LYS A 388 165.07 -77.29 6.31
CA LYS A 388 163.74 -76.68 5.95
C LYS A 388 163.56 -75.16 6.14
N GLY A 389 162.92 -74.36 5.26
CA GLY A 389 162.29 -74.53 3.95
C GLY A 389 161.34 -73.35 3.59
N LYS A 390 161.08 -73.18 2.28
CA LYS A 390 159.97 -72.47 1.56
C LYS A 390 159.83 -70.94 1.74
N LYS A 391 159.60 -70.13 0.70
CA LYS A 391 159.22 -70.38 -0.70
C LYS A 391 159.82 -69.30 -1.59
#